data_AF-A0A1R1YI42-F1
#
_entry.id   AF-A0A1R1YI42-F1
#
_cell.length_a   1.000
_cell.length_b   1.000
_cell.length_c   1.000
_cell.angle_alpha   90.00
_cell.angle_beta   90.00
_cell.angle_gamma   90.00
#
_symmetry.space_group_name_H-M   'P 1'
#
loop_
_entity.id
_entity.type
_entity.pdbx_description
1 polymer ?
#
loop_
_entity_poly.entity_id
_entity_poly.type
_entity_poly.pdbx_seq_one_letter_code
_entity_poly.pdbx_strand_id
1 'polypeptide(L)'
;METPTKARTSRPISKSTAPDLYALEAEIEQLKAELDTLKTEHALVAEKWGYPVQDAQTVVKNHIEHLHLYNETKDAAQLILGKLAEIQGKSIKQIHAEFNISSLD
;
A
#
# COMPACT_ATOMS: atom_id res chain seq x y z
N MET A 1 -27.17 -41.02 -69.36
CA MET A 1 -26.98 -39.62 -69.76
C MET A 1 -26.44 -38.87 -68.57
N GLU A 2 -25.35 -38.15 -68.79
CA GLU A 2 -24.55 -37.41 -67.80
C GLU A 2 -25.32 -36.20 -67.26
N THR A 3 -25.22 -35.82 -65.98
CA THR A 3 -24.28 -34.80 -65.43
C THR A 3 -24.86 -34.35 -64.05
N PRO A 4 -24.21 -33.48 -63.25
CA PRO A 4 -22.97 -33.68 -62.52
C PRO A 4 -23.16 -33.46 -61.00
N THR A 5 -22.53 -34.29 -60.18
CA THR A 5 -22.46 -34.11 -58.72
C THR A 5 -21.61 -32.89 -58.39
N LYS A 6 -22.27 -31.82 -57.92
CA LYS A 6 -21.63 -30.58 -57.44
C LYS A 6 -20.72 -30.91 -56.24
N ALA A 7 -19.43 -30.62 -56.38
CA ALA A 7 -18.42 -30.85 -55.35
C ALA A 7 -18.84 -30.19 -54.02
N ARG A 8 -18.97 -31.00 -52.96
CA ARG A 8 -19.10 -30.51 -51.60
C ARG A 8 -17.72 -30.06 -51.15
N THR A 9 -17.45 -28.76 -51.26
CA THR A 9 -16.26 -28.11 -50.71
C THR A 9 -16.09 -28.54 -49.26
N SER A 10 -15.13 -29.43 -49.04
CA SER A 10 -14.67 -29.84 -47.72
C SER A 10 -14.05 -28.62 -47.06
N ARG A 11 -14.82 -28.02 -46.14
CA ARG A 11 -14.38 -26.98 -45.21
C ARG A 11 -13.17 -27.54 -44.45
N PRO A 12 -11.96 -26.98 -44.60
CA PRO A 12 -10.84 -27.46 -43.82
C PRO A 12 -11.15 -27.12 -42.35
N ILE A 13 -11.19 -28.15 -41.52
CA ILE A 13 -11.15 -28.01 -40.07
C ILE A 13 -9.79 -27.38 -39.79
N SER A 14 -9.77 -26.05 -39.61
CA SER A 14 -8.56 -25.33 -39.29
C SER A 14 -8.03 -25.89 -37.98
N LYS A 15 -6.82 -26.42 -38.08
CA LYS A 15 -6.09 -27.12 -37.04
C LYS A 15 -6.08 -26.28 -35.77
N SER A 16 -6.40 -26.94 -34.67
CA SER A 16 -5.94 -26.62 -33.31
C SER A 16 -4.59 -25.90 -33.36
N THR A 17 -4.56 -24.62 -33.02
CA THR A 17 -3.33 -23.90 -32.72
C THR A 17 -2.77 -24.50 -31.44
N ALA A 18 -1.92 -25.52 -31.58
CA ALA A 18 -1.05 -25.92 -30.48
C ALA A 18 -0.18 -24.69 -30.16
N PRO A 19 -0.16 -24.21 -28.90
CA PRO A 19 0.74 -23.13 -28.53
C PRO A 19 2.17 -23.55 -28.86
N ASP A 20 2.93 -22.63 -29.46
CA ASP A 20 4.33 -22.82 -29.80
C ASP A 20 5.11 -23.03 -28.50
N LEU A 21 5.38 -24.30 -28.15
CA LEU A 21 5.99 -24.72 -26.89
C LEU A 21 7.24 -23.89 -26.59
N TYR A 22 8.09 -23.68 -27.60
CA TYR A 22 9.33 -22.94 -27.48
C TYR A 22 9.13 -21.47 -27.07
N ALA A 23 8.06 -20.83 -27.55
CA ALA A 23 7.70 -19.47 -27.15
C ALA A 23 7.22 -19.43 -25.69
N LEU A 24 6.51 -20.48 -25.25
CA LEU A 24 6.04 -20.60 -23.88
C LEU A 24 7.19 -20.90 -22.91
N GLU A 25 8.15 -21.74 -23.29
CA GLU A 25 9.36 -21.98 -22.51
C GLU A 25 10.20 -20.70 -22.35
N ALA A 26 10.32 -19.89 -23.41
CA ALA A 26 11.01 -18.61 -23.34
C ALA A 26 10.29 -17.60 -22.41
N GLU A 27 8.96 -17.55 -22.46
CA GLU A 27 8.15 -16.70 -21.57
C GLU A 27 8.27 -17.13 -20.11
N ILE A 28 8.30 -18.44 -19.84
CA ILE A 28 8.52 -18.99 -18.49
C ILE A 28 9.88 -18.57 -17.95
N GLU A 29 10.93 -18.64 -18.76
CA GLU A 29 12.28 -18.23 -18.33
C GLU A 29 12.35 -16.72 -18.08
N GLN A 30 11.70 -15.91 -18.92
CA GLN A 30 11.62 -14.46 -18.70
C GLN A 30 10.88 -14.13 -17.40
N LEU A 31 9.71 -14.74 -17.16
CA LEU A 31 8.93 -14.51 -15.94
C LEU A 31 9.69 -14.96 -14.68
N LYS A 32 10.47 -16.04 -14.76
CA LYS A 32 11.34 -16.47 -13.64
C LYS A 32 12.43 -15.44 -13.35
N ALA A 33 13.06 -14.89 -14.39
CA ALA A 33 14.08 -13.86 -14.23
C ALA A 33 13.49 -12.58 -13.60
N GLU A 34 12.33 -12.14 -14.08
CA GLU A 34 11.61 -10.99 -13.50
C GLU A 34 11.24 -11.24 -12.03
N LEU A 35 10.78 -12.46 -11.70
CA LEU A 35 10.46 -12.85 -10.34
C LEU A 35 11.69 -12.81 -9.42
N ASP A 36 12.85 -13.24 -9.90
CA ASP A 36 14.10 -13.19 -9.14
C ASP A 36 14.57 -11.75 -8.90
N THR A 37 14.50 -10.90 -9.92
CA THR A 37 14.77 -9.45 -9.77
C THR A 37 13.83 -8.81 -8.75
N LEU A 38 12.54 -9.12 -8.80
CA LEU A 38 11.57 -8.53 -7.89
C LEU A 38 11.76 -9.03 -6.45
N LYS A 39 12.16 -10.29 -6.25
CA LYS A 39 12.50 -10.84 -4.93
C LYS A 39 13.71 -10.16 -4.33
N THR A 40 14.76 -9.93 -5.13
CA THR A 40 15.98 -9.26 -4.64
C THR A 40 15.70 -7.81 -4.26
N GLU A 41 14.96 -7.07 -5.08
CA GLU A 41 14.51 -5.72 -4.73
C GLU A 41 13.69 -5.69 -3.44
N HIS A 42 12.75 -6.63 -3.28
CA HIS A 42 11.93 -6.73 -2.09
C HIS A 42 12.76 -7.03 -0.83
N ALA A 43 13.82 -7.85 -0.94
CA ALA A 43 14.73 -8.13 0.16
C ALA A 43 15.55 -6.88 0.55
N LEU A 44 16.06 -6.13 -0.42
CA LEU A 44 16.80 -4.89 -0.18
C LEU A 44 15.93 -3.82 0.50
N VAL A 45 14.65 -3.71 0.10
CA VAL A 45 13.69 -2.81 0.75
C VAL A 45 13.40 -3.27 2.18
N ALA A 46 13.18 -4.57 2.42
CA ALA A 46 12.97 -5.08 3.77
C ALA A 46 14.17 -4.81 4.70
N GLU A 47 15.40 -5.03 4.20
CA GLU A 47 16.63 -4.75 4.95
C GLU A 47 16.77 -3.26 5.29
N LYS A 48 16.59 -2.37 4.30
CA LYS A 48 16.72 -0.92 4.49
C LYS A 48 15.75 -0.37 5.55
N TRP A 49 14.55 -0.91 5.62
CA TRP A 49 13.51 -0.41 6.51
C TRP A 49 13.50 -1.11 7.88
N GLY A 50 14.22 -2.23 8.03
CA GLY A 50 14.36 -2.96 9.29
C GLY A 50 13.12 -3.76 9.70
N TYR A 51 12.10 -3.82 8.84
CA TYR A 51 10.86 -4.56 9.06
C TYR A 51 10.45 -5.25 7.74
N PRO A 52 9.77 -6.40 7.80
CA PRO A 52 9.14 -6.99 6.63
C PRO A 52 8.23 -5.98 5.92
N VAL A 53 8.25 -5.92 4.59
CA VAL A 53 7.38 -5.02 3.81
C VAL A 53 5.89 -5.25 4.12
N GLN A 54 5.51 -6.47 4.51
CA GLN A 54 4.15 -6.79 4.96
C GLN A 54 3.72 -6.03 6.23
N ASP A 55 4.67 -5.59 7.05
CA ASP A 55 4.42 -4.82 8.27
C ASP A 55 4.42 -3.30 8.03
N ALA A 56 4.86 -2.83 6.86
CA ALA A 56 4.94 -1.40 6.57
C ALA A 56 3.57 -0.70 6.67
N GLN A 57 2.51 -1.35 6.19
CA GLN A 57 1.15 -0.80 6.31
C GLN A 57 0.69 -0.73 7.77
N THR A 58 1.02 -1.73 8.58
CA THR A 58 0.72 -1.76 10.02
C THR A 58 1.50 -0.69 10.76
N VAL A 59 2.79 -0.50 10.45
CA VAL A 59 3.63 0.55 11.06
C VAL A 59 3.07 1.94 10.75
N VAL A 60 2.72 2.21 9.50
CA VAL A 60 2.12 3.50 9.10
C VAL A 60 0.77 3.69 9.79
N LYS A 61 -0.08 2.66 9.82
CA LYS A 61 -1.37 2.72 10.51
C LYS A 61 -1.20 3.04 12.00
N ASN A 62 -0.31 2.34 12.70
CA ASN A 62 -0.02 2.60 14.11
C ASN A 62 0.49 4.03 14.31
N HIS A 63 1.37 4.53 13.43
CA HIS A 63 1.86 5.90 13.52
C HIS A 63 0.73 6.94 13.37
N ILE A 64 -0.19 6.72 12.42
CA ILE A 64 -1.37 7.56 12.23
C ILE A 64 -2.27 7.55 13.48
N GLU A 65 -2.52 6.36 14.05
CA GLU A 65 -3.31 6.23 15.29
C GLU A 65 -2.66 6.97 16.46
N HIS A 66 -1.34 6.87 16.62
CA HIS A 66 -0.60 7.59 17.66
C HIS A 66 -0.67 9.12 17.47
N LEU A 67 -0.60 9.61 16.23
CA LEU A 67 -0.75 11.05 15.95
C LEU A 67 -2.15 11.55 16.28
N HIS A 68 -3.20 10.80 15.94
CA HIS A 68 -4.57 11.14 16.30
C HIS A 68 -4.74 11.16 17.82
N LEU A 69 -4.26 10.14 18.52
CA LEU A 69 -4.35 10.06 19.97
C LEU A 69 -3.61 11.22 20.66
N TYR A 70 -2.43 11.58 20.17
CA TYR A 70 -1.67 12.73 20.68
C TYR A 70 -2.46 14.03 20.49
N ASN A 71 -2.98 14.27 19.28
CA ASN A 71 -3.75 15.49 19.00
C ASN A 71 -5.02 15.58 19.85
N GLU A 72 -5.79 14.50 19.95
CA GLU A 72 -7.00 14.45 20.77
C GLU A 72 -6.69 14.71 22.26
N THR A 73 -5.61 14.13 22.77
CA THR A 73 -5.16 14.34 24.15
C THR A 73 -4.71 15.79 24.37
N LYS A 74 -3.93 16.35 23.42
CA LYS A 74 -3.48 17.74 23.45
C LYS A 74 -4.66 18.71 23.43
N ASP A 75 -5.64 18.47 22.57
CA ASP A 75 -6.82 19.31 22.43
C ASP A 75 -7.70 19.25 23.70
N ALA A 76 -7.92 18.06 24.25
CA ALA A 76 -8.64 17.89 25.51
C ALA A 76 -7.93 18.60 26.68
N ALA A 77 -6.60 18.48 26.78
CA ALA A 77 -5.81 19.18 27.78
C ALA A 77 -5.92 20.70 27.61
N GLN A 78 -5.76 21.20 26.39
CA GLN A 78 -5.84 22.64 26.09
C GLN A 78 -7.23 23.20 26.41
N LEU A 79 -8.28 22.42 26.14
CA LEU A 79 -9.65 22.74 26.48
C LEU A 79 -9.81 22.91 28.00
N ILE A 80 -9.30 21.97 28.81
CA ILE A 80 -9.35 22.02 30.28
C ILE A 80 -8.56 23.23 30.79
N LEU A 81 -7.36 23.47 30.25
CA LEU A 81 -6.53 24.63 30.61
C LEU A 81 -7.23 25.95 30.27
N GLY A 82 -7.99 26.01 29.16
CA GLY A 82 -8.82 27.16 28.81
C GLY A 82 -9.89 27.46 29.84
N LYS A 83 -10.64 26.44 30.27
CA LYS A 83 -11.64 26.60 31.34
C LYS A 83 -10.98 27.03 32.66
N LEU A 84 -9.83 26.45 32.97
CA LEU A 84 -9.08 26.79 34.18
C LEU A 84 -8.63 28.26 34.17
N ALA A 85 -8.14 28.73 33.02
CA ALA A 85 -7.75 30.12 32.81
C ALA A 85 -8.94 31.07 33.02
N GLU A 86 -10.11 30.75 32.45
CA GLU A 86 -11.35 31.52 32.62
C GLU A 86 -11.77 31.60 34.10
N ILE A 87 -11.78 30.48 34.82
CA ILE A 87 -12.16 30.42 36.25
C ILE A 87 -11.19 31.25 37.11
N GLN A 88 -9.89 31.22 36.78
CA GLN A 88 -8.89 31.98 37.52
C GLN A 88 -8.76 33.44 37.08
N GLY A 89 -9.48 33.87 36.03
CA GLY A 89 -9.32 35.20 35.44
C GLY A 89 -7.93 35.44 34.86
N LYS A 90 -7.21 34.38 34.50
CA LYS A 90 -5.85 34.42 33.94
C LYS A 90 -5.89 34.14 32.45
N SER A 91 -4.86 34.58 31.74
CA SER A 91 -4.65 34.17 30.35
C SER A 91 -4.13 32.73 30.28
N ILE A 92 -4.42 32.06 29.16
CA ILE A 92 -3.90 30.70 28.90
C ILE A 92 -2.37 30.62 29.01
N LYS A 93 -1.65 31.68 28.62
CA LYS A 93 -0.19 31.75 28.68
C LYS A 93 0.33 31.76 30.13
N GLN A 94 -0.38 32.41 31.04
CA GLN A 94 -0.03 32.43 32.46
C GLN A 94 -0.25 31.06 33.10
N ILE A 95 -1.37 30.39 32.76
CA ILE A 95 -1.61 29.01 33.20
C ILE A 95 -0.52 28.07 32.66
N HIS A 96 -0.16 28.16 31.37
CA HIS A 96 0.94 27.37 30.80
C HIS A 96 2.27 27.59 31.55
N ALA A 97 2.62 28.84 31.87
CA ALA A 97 3.81 29.17 32.66
C ALA A 97 3.73 28.63 34.10
N GLU A 98 2.57 28.72 34.75
CA GLU A 98 2.35 28.20 36.11
C GLU A 98 2.48 26.68 36.20
N PHE A 99 2.00 25.97 35.18
CA PHE A 99 2.08 24.50 35.10
C PHE A 99 3.36 24.01 34.43
N ASN A 100 4.32 24.88 34.11
CA ASN A 100 5.53 24.56 33.34
C ASN A 100 5.23 23.79 32.04
N ILE A 101 4.08 24.05 31.43
CA ILE A 101 3.74 23.52 30.12
C ILE A 101 4.44 24.44 29.14
N SER A 102 5.66 24.07 28.77
CA SER A 102 6.30 24.71 27.61
C SER A 102 5.35 24.56 26.44
N SER A 103 5.06 25.66 25.73
CA SER A 103 4.42 25.60 24.42
C SER A 103 5.39 24.90 23.48
N LEU A 104 5.39 23.57 23.52
CA LEU A 104 6.18 22.74 22.65
C LEU A 104 5.49 22.79 21.27
N ASP A 105 6.21 23.38 20.33
CA ASP A 105 5.96 23.33 18.88
C ASP A 105 5.58 21.90 18.43
#